data_AF-A0A816HPG2-F1
#
_entry.id   AF-A0A816HPG2-F1
#
_cell.length_a   1.000
_cell.length_b   1.000
_cell.length_c   1.000
_cell.angle_alpha   90.00
_cell.angle_beta   90.00
_cell.angle_gamma   90.00
#
_symmetry.space_group_name_H-M   'P 1'
#
loop_
_entity.id
_entity.type
_entity.pdbx_description
1 polymer ?
#
loop_
_entity_poly.entity_id
_entity_poly.type
_entity_poly.pdbx_seq_one_letter_code
_entity_poly.pdbx_strand_id
1 'polypeptide(L)'
;MNRTFPFEHPPSGLRSAVPIGGITTGSIELRGDGTFHEWTIENQSPATGAKLGFINDALLAFRITNLDTKESDTRLIRTHPTHSIKGIQTIKYHGSYPVSKLELVDESLKADIDLYAYSVFKVADLNRSLTPAIIFSLNVHNPNPYAISIDFMSTLPLSAQIDQTRQSNHTIQQITPANYTDCIVFCHQNPSCASWNWQILNG
;
A
#
# COMPACT_ATOMS: atom_id res chain seq x y z
N MET A 1 9.87 -1.93 18.46
CA MET A 1 9.56 -0.58 17.96
C MET A 1 8.36 -0.07 18.72
N ASN A 2 8.47 1.10 19.34
CA ASN A 2 7.36 1.73 20.05
C ASN A 2 6.25 2.09 19.07
N ARG A 3 5.01 1.72 19.42
CA ARG A 3 3.79 2.04 18.68
C ARG A 3 3.60 3.56 18.69
N THR A 4 3.68 4.21 17.55
CA THR A 4 3.02 5.51 17.34
C THR A 4 1.66 5.24 16.72
N PHE A 5 0.74 4.73 17.55
CA PHE A 5 -0.68 4.87 17.29
C PHE A 5 -1.19 6.06 18.11
N PRO A 6 -1.98 6.96 17.50
CA PRO A 6 -2.41 6.94 16.10
C PRO A 6 -1.25 7.30 15.14
N PHE A 7 -1.22 6.67 13.95
CA PHE A 7 -0.43 7.19 12.85
C PHE A 7 -0.87 8.63 12.61
N GLU A 8 0.01 9.58 12.87
CA GLU A 8 -0.29 10.98 12.61
C GLU A 8 -0.32 11.19 11.11
N HIS A 9 -1.54 11.24 10.57
CA HIS A 9 -1.72 11.56 9.16
C HIS A 9 -1.07 12.92 8.89
N PRO A 10 -0.26 13.01 7.83
CA PRO A 10 0.23 14.31 7.43
C PRO A 10 -0.96 15.24 7.16
N PRO A 11 -0.83 16.55 7.43
CA PRO A 11 -1.92 17.50 7.25
C PRO A 11 -2.15 17.78 5.75
N SER A 12 -2.63 16.78 5.01
CA SER A 12 -2.96 16.86 3.59
C SER A 12 -4.38 17.41 3.35
N GLY A 13 -5.20 17.51 4.41
CA GLY A 13 -6.61 17.88 4.34
C GLY A 13 -7.53 16.80 3.71
N LEU A 14 -6.95 15.80 3.04
CA LEU A 14 -7.65 14.74 2.34
C LEU A 14 -7.81 13.52 3.26
N ARG A 15 -9.05 13.23 3.67
CA ARG A 15 -9.35 12.13 4.61
C ARG A 15 -9.79 10.82 3.94
N SER A 16 -9.94 10.81 2.62
CA SER A 16 -10.37 9.66 1.81
C SER A 16 -9.98 9.88 0.35
N ALA A 17 -9.91 8.80 -0.43
CA ALA A 17 -9.64 8.82 -1.86
C ALA A 17 -10.61 7.88 -2.61
N VAL A 18 -10.55 7.89 -3.95
CA VAL A 18 -11.32 6.97 -4.78
C VAL A 18 -11.03 5.52 -4.37
N PRO A 19 -12.05 4.72 -4.01
CA PRO A 19 -11.87 3.31 -3.74
C PRO A 19 -11.58 2.58 -5.05
N ILE A 20 -10.44 1.87 -5.08
CA ILE A 20 -10.00 1.07 -6.22
C ILE A 20 -10.13 -0.42 -5.89
N GLY A 21 -10.82 -1.14 -6.77
CA GLY A 21 -11.24 -2.53 -6.61
C GLY A 21 -12.45 -2.82 -7.51
N GLY A 22 -12.63 -4.07 -7.90
CA GLY A 22 -13.83 -4.50 -8.62
C GLY A 22 -15.09 -4.30 -7.77
N ILE A 23 -16.24 -4.20 -8.42
CA ILE A 23 -17.54 -4.22 -7.73
C ILE A 23 -17.61 -5.50 -6.88
N THR A 24 -18.00 -5.37 -5.61
CA THR A 24 -18.15 -6.48 -4.64
C THR A 24 -16.88 -7.29 -4.32
N THR A 25 -15.69 -6.88 -4.78
CA THR A 25 -14.43 -7.61 -4.51
C THR A 25 -13.66 -7.06 -3.30
N GLY A 26 -14.21 -6.06 -2.62
CA GLY A 26 -13.43 -5.19 -1.73
C GLY A 26 -12.57 -4.19 -2.50
N SER A 27 -12.07 -3.20 -1.79
CA SER A 27 -11.33 -2.05 -2.32
C SER A 27 -10.22 -1.58 -1.39
N ILE A 28 -9.36 -0.73 -1.92
CA ILE A 28 -8.31 0.00 -1.19
C ILE A 28 -8.39 1.46 -1.65
N GLU A 29 -8.02 2.41 -0.80
CA GLU A 29 -7.81 3.80 -1.18
C GLU A 29 -6.32 4.08 -1.38
N LEU A 30 -5.92 4.64 -2.53
CA LEU A 30 -4.60 5.26 -2.70
C LEU A 30 -4.76 6.77 -2.57
N ARG A 31 -4.25 7.36 -1.48
CA ARG A 31 -4.47 8.76 -1.12
C ARG A 31 -3.43 9.71 -1.73
N GLY A 32 -3.74 11.01 -1.64
CA GLY A 32 -2.90 12.10 -2.16
C GLY A 32 -1.55 12.30 -1.47
N ASP A 33 -1.25 11.58 -0.41
CA ASP A 33 0.08 11.52 0.23
C ASP A 33 0.86 10.24 -0.16
N GLY A 34 0.30 9.41 -1.05
CA GLY A 34 0.89 8.16 -1.52
C GLY A 34 0.72 6.97 -0.57
N THR A 35 -0.11 7.11 0.45
CA THR A 35 -0.41 6.03 1.40
C THR A 35 -1.64 5.23 0.97
N PHE A 36 -1.66 3.95 1.36
CA PHE A 36 -2.80 3.07 1.16
C PHE A 36 -3.66 3.00 2.42
N HIS A 37 -4.96 3.22 2.26
CA HIS A 37 -5.93 3.31 3.34
C HIS A 37 -7.23 2.54 3.05
N GLU A 38 -8.08 2.46 4.07
CA GLU A 38 -9.47 1.95 3.98
C GLU A 38 -9.57 0.64 3.19
N TRP A 39 -8.91 -0.38 3.72
CA TRP A 39 -8.86 -1.70 3.12
C TRP A 39 -10.15 -2.45 3.43
N THR A 40 -10.94 -2.73 2.39
CA THR A 40 -12.20 -3.49 2.48
C THR A 40 -12.14 -4.85 1.80
N ILE A 41 -10.95 -5.28 1.36
CA ILE A 41 -10.69 -6.62 0.81
C ILE A 41 -10.81 -7.74 1.86
N GLU A 42 -10.65 -7.39 3.14
CA GLU A 42 -10.80 -8.31 4.26
C GLU A 42 -12.22 -8.25 4.83
N ASN A 43 -12.74 -9.39 5.27
CA ASN A 43 -14.08 -9.46 5.88
C ASN A 43 -14.10 -8.70 7.22
N GLN A 44 -14.75 -7.54 7.24
CA GLN A 44 -14.94 -6.68 8.41
C GLN A 44 -16.08 -7.15 9.33
N SER A 45 -16.26 -8.47 9.48
CA SER A 45 -17.26 -9.07 10.37
C SER A 45 -16.64 -9.45 11.73
N PRO A 46 -17.28 -9.14 12.87
CA PRO A 46 -18.51 -8.34 13.01
C PRO A 46 -18.28 -6.86 12.70
N ALA A 47 -19.34 -6.09 12.45
CA ALA A 47 -19.28 -4.65 12.10
C ALA A 47 -18.56 -3.74 13.12
N THR A 48 -18.16 -4.29 14.27
CA THR A 48 -17.35 -3.67 15.33
C THR A 48 -15.87 -4.06 15.27
N GLY A 49 -15.44 -4.84 14.26
CA GLY A 49 -14.06 -5.24 14.05
C GLY A 49 -13.17 -4.04 13.72
N ALA A 50 -11.90 -4.12 14.10
CA ALA A 50 -10.92 -3.09 13.77
C ALA A 50 -10.76 -3.01 12.25
N LYS A 51 -11.07 -1.86 11.66
CA LYS A 51 -10.84 -1.65 10.23
C LYS A 51 -9.35 -1.66 9.95
N LEU A 52 -8.94 -2.33 8.88
CA LEU A 52 -7.58 -2.26 8.38
C LEU A 52 -7.38 -0.88 7.73
N GLY A 53 -7.04 0.09 8.56
CA GLY A 53 -7.07 1.51 8.21
C GLY A 53 -5.85 1.97 7.42
N PHE A 54 -4.66 1.51 7.79
CA PHE A 54 -3.38 1.95 7.23
C PHE A 54 -2.33 0.84 7.35
N ILE A 55 -1.68 0.51 6.23
CA ILE A 55 -0.54 -0.42 6.22
C ILE A 55 0.69 0.37 5.82
N ASN A 56 1.56 0.65 6.79
CA ASN A 56 2.69 1.54 6.57
C ASN A 56 3.67 1.00 5.51
N ASP A 57 3.86 -0.31 5.49
CA ASP A 57 4.79 -0.98 4.58
C ASP A 57 4.17 -1.31 3.21
N ALA A 58 2.90 -0.94 2.97
CA ALA A 58 2.31 -0.98 1.64
C ALA A 58 2.83 0.21 0.81
N LEU A 59 3.77 -0.05 -0.11
CA LEU A 59 4.59 0.98 -0.74
C LEU A 59 4.59 0.83 -2.26
N LEU A 60 4.63 1.97 -2.95
CA LEU A 60 5.01 2.07 -4.34
C LEU A 60 6.30 2.88 -4.43
N ALA A 61 7.20 2.44 -5.30
CA ALA A 61 8.48 3.08 -5.49
C ALA A 61 8.93 2.99 -6.94
N PHE A 62 9.76 3.93 -7.36
CA PHE A 62 10.46 3.82 -8.63
C PHE A 62 11.93 4.19 -8.45
N ARG A 63 12.75 3.71 -9.37
CA ARG A 63 14.15 4.13 -9.52
C ARG A 63 14.38 4.61 -10.94
N ILE A 64 14.90 5.82 -11.08
CA ILE A 64 15.34 6.39 -12.35
C ILE A 64 16.85 6.23 -12.45
N THR A 65 17.35 5.68 -13.55
CA THR A 65 18.79 5.56 -13.80
C THR A 65 19.14 6.27 -15.10
N ASN A 66 20.08 7.21 -15.06
CA ASN A 66 20.69 7.77 -16.27
C ASN A 66 21.59 6.69 -16.90
N LEU A 67 21.33 6.33 -18.16
CA LEU A 67 22.07 5.23 -18.80
C LEU A 67 23.50 5.59 -19.20
N ASP A 68 23.83 6.88 -19.32
CA ASP A 68 25.15 7.36 -19.68
C ASP A 68 26.06 7.44 -18.43
N THR A 69 25.59 8.10 -17.36
CA THR A 69 26.38 8.31 -16.14
C THR A 69 26.27 7.17 -15.13
N LYS A 70 25.27 6.30 -15.28
CA LYS A 70 24.87 5.25 -14.32
C LYS A 70 24.42 5.76 -12.95
N GLU A 71 24.25 7.07 -12.79
CA GLU A 71 23.63 7.64 -11.60
C GLU A 71 22.18 7.19 -11.50
N SER A 72 21.79 6.73 -10.31
CA SER A 72 20.43 6.31 -10.04
C SER A 72 19.82 7.10 -8.90
N ASP A 73 18.51 7.27 -8.98
CA ASP A 73 17.74 8.00 -8.00
C ASP A 73 16.46 7.22 -7.67
N THR A 74 16.31 6.86 -6.40
CA THR A 74 15.18 6.05 -5.91
C THR A 74 14.23 6.91 -5.12
N ARG A 75 12.93 6.75 -5.39
CA ARG A 75 11.85 7.51 -4.75
C ARG A 75 10.75 6.58 -4.30
N LEU A 76 10.32 6.75 -3.05
CA LEU A 76 9.01 6.27 -2.61
C LEU A 76 7.96 7.25 -3.12
N ILE A 77 6.86 6.73 -3.68
CA ILE A 77 5.71 7.55 -4.09
C ILE A 77 4.92 7.90 -2.82
N ARG A 78 5.51 8.75 -1.97
CA ARG A 78 4.94 9.26 -0.71
C ARG A 78 5.50 10.62 -0.37
N THR A 79 4.69 11.50 0.22
CA THR A 79 5.19 12.78 0.74
C THR A 79 5.91 12.63 2.08
N HIS A 80 5.54 11.61 2.86
CA HIS A 80 6.11 11.31 4.17
C HIS A 80 6.64 9.86 4.20
N PRO A 81 7.89 9.64 3.74
CA PRO A 81 8.46 8.31 3.67
C PRO A 81 8.77 7.75 5.07
N THR A 82 8.63 6.44 5.23
CA THR A 82 8.77 5.74 6.52
C THR A 82 10.10 5.01 6.70
N HIS A 83 11.01 5.18 5.74
CA HIS A 83 12.36 4.60 5.71
C HIS A 83 13.37 5.66 5.24
N SER A 84 14.66 5.29 5.22
CA SER A 84 15.76 6.13 4.73
C SER A 84 15.71 6.43 3.21
N ILE A 85 14.66 6.01 2.51
CA ILE A 85 14.44 6.26 1.09
C ILE A 85 13.72 7.60 0.93
N LYS A 86 14.18 8.44 0.00
CA LYS A 86 13.57 9.73 -0.30
C LYS A 86 12.14 9.56 -0.82
N GLY A 87 11.23 10.41 -0.34
CA GLY A 87 9.88 10.55 -0.86
C GLY A 87 9.80 11.56 -2.01
N ILE A 88 8.57 11.96 -2.36
CA ILE A 88 8.24 13.02 -3.31
C ILE A 88 7.90 14.30 -2.54
N GLN A 89 8.34 15.46 -3.02
CA GLN A 89 8.05 16.73 -2.34
C GLN A 89 6.55 17.04 -2.26
N THR A 90 5.82 16.88 -3.36
CA THR A 90 4.37 17.13 -3.42
C THR A 90 3.71 16.14 -4.36
N ILE A 91 2.52 15.67 -3.99
CA ILE A 91 1.68 14.84 -4.84
C ILE A 91 0.36 15.59 -5.05
N LYS A 92 0.00 15.84 -6.31
CA LYS A 92 -1.34 16.34 -6.65
C LYS A 92 -2.25 15.16 -6.92
N TYR A 93 -3.30 15.06 -6.13
CA TYR A 93 -4.30 14.02 -6.21
C TYR A 93 -5.42 14.39 -7.18
N HIS A 94 -5.76 13.48 -8.10
CA HIS A 94 -6.91 13.60 -8.98
C HIS A 94 -7.77 12.33 -8.88
N GLY A 95 -8.96 12.46 -8.31
CA GLY A 95 -9.90 11.35 -8.15
C GLY A 95 -11.05 11.43 -9.15
N SER A 96 -11.19 10.41 -10.00
CA SER A 96 -12.33 10.26 -10.92
C SER A 96 -12.66 8.78 -11.06
N TYR A 97 -13.57 8.27 -10.22
CA TYR A 97 -13.90 6.84 -10.17
C TYR A 97 -14.15 6.27 -11.58
N PRO A 98 -13.50 5.15 -11.96
CA PRO A 98 -12.74 4.19 -11.13
C PRO A 98 -11.23 4.46 -11.05
N VAL A 99 -10.78 5.69 -11.31
CA VAL A 99 -9.37 6.07 -11.42
C VAL A 99 -8.94 7.00 -10.29
N SER A 100 -7.79 6.69 -9.71
CA SER A 100 -7.03 7.53 -8.80
C SER A 100 -5.71 7.89 -9.49
N LYS A 101 -5.45 9.18 -9.74
CA LYS A 101 -4.20 9.66 -10.35
C LYS A 101 -3.39 10.45 -9.32
N LEU A 102 -2.10 10.13 -9.21
CA LEU A 102 -1.10 10.88 -8.47
C LEU A 102 -0.13 11.53 -9.46
N GLU A 103 -0.16 12.86 -9.54
CA GLU A 103 0.83 13.65 -10.28
C GLU A 103 1.97 14.02 -9.31
N LEU A 104 3.19 13.59 -9.64
CA LEU A 104 4.35 13.76 -8.75
C LEU A 104 5.07 15.06 -9.07
N VAL A 105 5.17 15.95 -8.09
CA VAL A 105 5.81 17.27 -8.22
C VAL A 105 7.02 17.34 -7.30
N ASP A 106 8.21 17.27 -7.89
CA ASP A 106 9.49 17.35 -7.19
C ASP A 106 10.57 17.84 -8.17
N GLU A 107 11.15 19.02 -7.87
CA GLU A 107 12.14 19.69 -8.73
C GLU A 107 13.43 18.87 -8.93
N SER A 108 13.69 17.89 -8.05
CA SER A 108 14.87 17.02 -8.14
C SER A 108 14.68 15.83 -9.09
N LEU A 109 13.46 15.57 -9.56
CA LEU A 109 13.20 14.45 -10.47
C LEU A 109 13.76 14.73 -11.87
N LYS A 110 14.37 13.70 -12.45
CA LYS A 110 14.95 13.76 -13.80
C LYS A 110 13.89 13.51 -14.89
N ALA A 111 12.64 13.24 -14.55
CA ALA A 111 11.57 12.94 -15.51
C ALA A 111 10.20 13.32 -14.92
N ASP A 112 9.23 13.61 -15.78
CA ASP A 112 7.84 13.83 -15.35
C ASP A 112 7.17 12.48 -15.15
N ILE A 113 6.59 12.28 -13.97
CA ILE A 113 6.05 10.97 -13.57
C ILE A 113 4.64 11.15 -13.01
N ASP A 114 3.71 10.41 -13.61
CA ASP A 114 2.34 10.23 -13.11
C ASP A 114 2.12 8.77 -12.74
N LEU A 115 1.39 8.52 -11.67
CA LEU A 115 0.87 7.20 -11.33
C LEU A 115 -0.65 7.17 -11.47
N TYR A 116 -1.16 6.19 -12.20
CA TYR A 116 -2.57 5.87 -12.25
C TYR A 116 -2.82 4.56 -11.51
N ALA A 117 -3.75 4.58 -10.57
CA ALA A 117 -4.28 3.40 -9.91
C ALA A 117 -5.77 3.28 -10.24
N TYR A 118 -6.20 2.16 -10.83
CA TYR A 118 -7.59 2.00 -11.24
C TYR A 118 -8.04 0.55 -11.27
N SER A 119 -9.34 0.34 -11.13
CA SER A 119 -10.00 -0.95 -11.33
C SER A 119 -10.89 -0.93 -12.56
N VAL A 120 -11.32 -2.12 -13.01
CA VAL A 120 -12.26 -2.23 -14.12
C VAL A 120 -13.66 -1.93 -13.61
N PHE A 121 -14.25 -0.85 -14.08
CA PHE A 121 -15.67 -0.55 -13.93
C PHE A 121 -16.27 -0.30 -15.31
N LYS A 122 -17.23 -1.13 -15.71
CA LYS A 122 -17.94 -0.98 -16.97
C LYS A 122 -19.44 -0.99 -16.72
N VAL A 123 -20.07 0.14 -17.02
CA VAL A 123 -21.51 0.34 -16.84
C VAL A 123 -22.28 -0.76 -17.55
N ALA A 124 -23.25 -1.35 -16.84
CA ALA A 124 -24.11 -2.44 -17.30
C ALA A 124 -23.37 -3.74 -17.69
N ASP A 125 -22.10 -3.90 -17.30
CA ASP A 125 -21.33 -5.13 -17.52
C ASP A 125 -20.76 -5.60 -16.19
N LEU A 126 -21.57 -6.40 -15.49
CA LEU A 126 -21.22 -6.94 -14.18
C LEU A 126 -19.96 -7.79 -14.27
N ASN A 127 -19.89 -8.73 -15.21
CA ASN A 127 -18.77 -9.67 -15.33
C ASN A 127 -17.42 -8.96 -15.46
N ARG A 128 -17.34 -7.89 -16.26
CA ARG A 128 -16.10 -7.11 -16.35
C ARG A 128 -15.82 -6.30 -15.09
N SER A 129 -16.87 -5.81 -14.43
CA SER A 129 -16.75 -5.00 -13.22
C SER A 129 -16.43 -5.80 -11.96
N LEU A 130 -16.63 -7.13 -11.96
CA LEU A 130 -16.35 -8.03 -10.84
C LEU A 130 -14.87 -8.48 -10.74
N THR A 131 -13.96 -7.86 -11.51
CA THR A 131 -12.55 -8.29 -11.52
C THR A 131 -11.84 -7.85 -10.23
N PRO A 132 -11.32 -8.77 -9.39
CA PRO A 132 -10.66 -8.44 -8.12
C PRO A 132 -9.21 -7.99 -8.38
N ALA A 133 -9.04 -6.91 -9.14
CA ALA A 133 -7.73 -6.43 -9.53
C ALA A 133 -7.66 -4.90 -9.53
N ILE A 134 -6.46 -4.41 -9.26
CA ILE A 134 -6.07 -3.01 -9.38
C ILE A 134 -4.88 -2.96 -10.33
N ILE A 135 -4.90 -2.03 -11.27
CA ILE A 135 -3.79 -1.75 -12.17
C ILE A 135 -3.08 -0.50 -11.66
N PHE A 136 -1.76 -0.60 -11.50
CA PHE A 136 -0.86 0.53 -11.27
C PHE A 136 -0.07 0.80 -12.55
N SER A 137 -0.35 1.92 -13.20
CA SER A 137 0.35 2.37 -14.42
C SER A 137 1.23 3.57 -14.08
N LEU A 138 2.55 3.37 -14.19
CA LEU A 138 3.53 4.45 -14.06
C LEU A 138 3.77 5.04 -15.45
N ASN A 139 3.34 6.29 -15.64
CA ASN A 139 3.54 7.02 -16.89
C ASN A 139 4.74 7.93 -16.71
N VAL A 140 5.75 7.78 -17.58
CA VAL A 140 7.00 8.53 -17.50
C VAL A 140 7.24 9.28 -18.80
N HIS A 141 7.42 10.59 -18.72
CA HIS A 141 7.90 11.41 -19.82
C HIS A 141 9.35 11.82 -19.55
N ASN A 142 10.26 11.46 -20.48
CA ASN A 142 11.66 11.82 -20.40
C ASN A 142 11.92 13.07 -21.27
N PRO A 143 12.08 14.26 -20.67
CA PRO A 143 12.39 15.48 -21.43
C PRO A 143 13.88 15.61 -21.79
N ASN A 144 14.73 14.71 -21.30
CA ASN A 144 16.18 14.81 -21.45
C ASN A 144 16.66 14.28 -22.80
N PRO A 145 17.83 14.74 -23.28
CA PRO A 145 18.46 14.21 -24.50
C PRO A 145 19.12 12.83 -24.31
N TYR A 146 19.20 12.32 -23.07
CA TYR A 146 19.81 11.04 -22.74
C TYR A 146 18.75 9.99 -22.37
N ALA A 147 19.08 8.72 -22.56
CA ALA A 147 18.20 7.62 -22.22
C ALA A 147 18.18 7.37 -20.70
N ILE A 148 16.99 7.04 -20.18
CA ILE A 148 16.78 6.66 -18.79
C ILE A 148 16.21 5.25 -18.69
N SER A 149 16.52 4.56 -17.60
CA SER A 149 15.88 3.30 -17.20
C SER A 149 15.00 3.53 -15.99
N ILE A 150 13.84 2.87 -15.96
CA ILE A 150 12.87 2.95 -14.87
C ILE A 150 12.66 1.54 -14.31
N ASP A 151 12.90 1.38 -13.01
CA ASP A 151 12.44 0.22 -12.25
C ASP A 151 11.22 0.63 -11.43
N PHE A 152 10.13 -0.12 -11.53
CA PHE A 152 8.91 0.13 -10.76
C PHE A 152 8.67 -1.01 -9.78
N MET A 153 8.43 -0.66 -8.52
CA MET A 153 8.28 -1.61 -7.42
C MET A 153 6.96 -1.36 -6.68
N SER A 154 6.32 -2.46 -6.29
CA SER A 154 5.19 -2.49 -5.39
C SER A 154 5.43 -3.51 -4.28
N THR A 155 5.15 -3.11 -3.04
CA THR A 155 5.11 -3.99 -1.88
C THR A 155 3.74 -3.86 -1.24
N LEU A 156 3.04 -4.98 -1.04
CA LEU A 156 1.75 -5.05 -0.35
C LEU A 156 1.82 -6.19 0.68
N PRO A 157 2.20 -5.93 1.94
CA PRO A 157 2.46 -6.97 2.93
C PRO A 157 1.16 -7.43 3.62
N LEU A 158 0.18 -7.88 2.82
CA LEU A 158 -1.17 -8.23 3.28
C LEU A 158 -1.20 -9.45 4.21
N SER A 159 -0.13 -10.25 4.20
CA SER A 159 0.00 -11.45 5.04
C SER A 159 0.32 -11.14 6.51
N ALA A 160 0.70 -9.91 6.87
CA ALA A 160 1.14 -9.55 8.23
C ALA A 160 0.24 -8.47 8.84
N GLN A 161 -0.91 -8.87 9.38
CA GLN A 161 -1.82 -7.96 10.08
C GLN A 161 -1.41 -7.85 11.56
N ILE A 162 -0.42 -6.99 11.82
CA ILE A 162 0.15 -6.79 13.17
C ILE A 162 -0.77 -6.05 14.14
N ASP A 163 -1.92 -5.56 13.67
CA ASP A 163 -2.91 -4.74 14.39
C ASP A 163 -4.29 -5.42 14.54
N GLN A 164 -4.46 -6.64 13.99
CA GLN A 164 -5.74 -7.36 13.96
C GLN A 164 -5.77 -8.54 14.94
N THR A 165 -5.35 -8.33 16.18
CA THR A 165 -5.31 -9.40 17.18
C THR A 165 -6.72 -9.93 17.48
N ARG A 166 -7.02 -11.15 17.01
CA ARG A 166 -8.25 -11.85 17.37
C ARG A 166 -8.02 -12.67 18.64
N GLN A 167 -8.60 -12.23 19.76
CA GLN A 167 -8.64 -13.06 20.96
C GLN A 167 -9.58 -14.24 20.71
N SER A 168 -9.05 -15.46 20.84
CA SER A 168 -9.81 -16.70 20.68
C SER A 168 -9.54 -17.65 21.85
N ASN A 169 -10.61 -18.25 22.37
CA ASN A 169 -10.53 -19.28 23.39
C ASN A 169 -10.00 -20.63 22.84
N HIS A 170 -9.84 -20.75 21.53
CA HIS A 170 -9.35 -21.94 20.84
C HIS A 170 -7.91 -21.77 20.35
N THR A 171 -7.04 -21.22 21.19
CA THR A 171 -5.63 -21.02 20.84
C THR A 171 -4.90 -22.37 20.84
N ILE A 172 -4.41 -22.79 19.67
CA ILE A 172 -3.66 -24.06 19.51
C ILE A 172 -2.33 -24.01 20.25
N GLN A 173 -1.62 -22.87 20.15
CA GLN A 173 -0.33 -22.66 20.79
C GLN A 173 -0.04 -21.17 20.94
N GLN A 174 0.58 -20.78 22.06
CA GLN A 174 1.17 -19.46 22.25
C GLN A 174 2.68 -19.57 22.22
N ILE A 175 3.32 -18.67 21.48
CA ILE A 175 4.77 -18.52 21.42
C ILE A 175 5.12 -17.08 21.79
N THR A 176 6.34 -16.86 22.28
CA THR A 176 6.87 -15.52 22.56
C THR A 176 7.95 -15.17 21.51
N PRO A 177 7.57 -14.91 20.24
CA PRO A 177 8.53 -14.62 19.19
C PRO A 177 8.97 -13.16 19.21
N ALA A 178 10.20 -12.92 18.75
CA ALA A 178 10.71 -11.56 18.57
C ALA A 178 10.07 -10.86 17.37
N ASN A 179 9.62 -11.62 16.36
CA ASN A 179 9.07 -11.10 15.11
C ASN A 179 7.79 -11.86 14.68
N TYR A 180 6.87 -11.19 14.00
CA TYR A 180 5.65 -11.80 13.43
C TYR A 180 5.97 -12.89 12.40
N THR A 181 7.13 -12.82 11.72
CA THR A 181 7.56 -13.85 10.75
C THR A 181 7.65 -15.23 11.37
N ASP A 182 7.99 -15.31 12.65
CA ASP A 182 8.06 -16.58 13.37
C ASP A 182 6.65 -17.20 13.47
N CYS A 183 5.61 -16.40 13.73
CA CYS A 183 4.22 -16.87 13.73
C CYS A 183 3.79 -17.46 12.37
N ILE A 184 4.23 -16.85 11.27
CA ILE A 184 3.96 -17.35 9.91
C ILE A 184 4.58 -18.75 9.74
N VAL A 185 5.86 -18.89 10.07
CA VAL A 185 6.59 -20.16 9.93
C VAL A 185 5.98 -21.24 10.81
N PHE A 186 5.66 -20.92 12.06
CA PHE A 186 5.03 -21.86 12.98
C PHE A 186 3.65 -22.32 12.51
N CYS A 187 2.82 -21.39 12.01
CA CYS A 187 1.51 -21.76 11.48
C CYS A 187 1.64 -22.65 10.24
N HIS A 188 2.60 -22.37 9.36
CA HIS A 188 2.88 -23.20 8.19
C HIS A 188 3.30 -24.63 8.56
N GLN A 189 4.06 -24.81 9.65
CA GLN A 189 4.54 -26.11 10.12
C GLN A 189 3.49 -26.92 10.89
N ASN A 190 2.36 -26.31 11.28
CA ASN A 190 1.33 -26.98 12.06
C ASN A 190 0.07 -27.20 11.20
N PRO A 191 -0.25 -28.45 10.81
CA PRO A 191 -1.39 -28.76 9.95
C PRO A 191 -2.76 -28.33 10.50
N SER A 192 -2.87 -28.17 11.83
CA SER A 192 -4.09 -27.72 12.49
C SER A 192 -4.21 -26.20 12.57
N CYS A 193 -3.15 -25.45 12.21
CA CYS A 193 -3.17 -23.99 12.26
C CYS A 193 -3.97 -23.42 11.08
N ALA A 194 -5.15 -22.86 11.38
CA ALA A 194 -5.96 -22.14 10.40
C ALA A 194 -5.61 -20.65 10.29
N SER A 195 -5.04 -20.06 11.36
CA SER A 195 -4.67 -18.66 11.45
C SER A 195 -3.70 -18.43 12.59
N TRP A 196 -2.89 -17.37 12.52
CA TRP A 196 -2.02 -16.93 13.59
C TRP A 196 -2.30 -15.46 13.95
N ASN A 197 -1.96 -15.06 15.16
CA ASN A 197 -1.99 -13.68 15.62
C ASN A 197 -0.65 -13.35 16.29
N TRP A 198 -0.15 -12.14 16.09
CA TRP A 198 1.03 -11.64 16.79
C TRP A 198 0.65 -10.42 17.62
N GLN A 199 1.13 -10.39 18.86
CA GLN A 199 0.91 -9.28 19.78
C GLN A 199 2.24 -8.88 20.39
N ILE A 200 2.51 -7.58 20.40
CA ILE A 200 3.58 -7.03 21.24
C ILE A 200 2.99 -6.95 22.65
N LEU A 201 3.50 -7.75 23.58
CA LEU A 201 3.23 -7.59 25.00
C LEU A 201 3.89 -6.27 25.42
N ASN A 202 3.10 -5.20 25.49
CA ASN A 202 3.54 -3.99 26.15
C ASN A 202 3.54 -4.30 27.66
N GLY A 203 4.71 -4.23 28.29
CA GLY A 203 4.81 -4.10 29.74
C GLY A 203 4.37 -2.73 30.21
#